data_AF-A0A397BC21-F1
#
_entry.id   AF-A0A397BC21-F1
#
_cell.length_a   1.000
_cell.length_b   1.000
_cell.length_c   1.000
_cell.angle_alpha   90.00
_cell.angle_beta   90.00
_cell.angle_gamma   90.00
#
_symmetry.space_group_name_H-M   'P 1'
#
loop_
_entity.id
_entity.type
_entity.pdbx_description
1 polymer ?
#
loop_
_entity_poly.entity_id
_entity_poly.type
_entity_poly.pdbx_seq_one_letter_code
_entity_poly.pdbx_strand_id
1 'polypeptide(L)'
;MVALSLAVTQTLVIGTAVWSSVTAADSACPHVHDPHSRLASSLLAYTGMDTQDVLHGIALPTSLSTCVGSLDAATLMQAGSVILETPTCFRALDWLTTLSQFTPSATGLLTPSFFDSLVSKDIAYFDALCAPMRDVLPCLRGALLPILMPVLASQPCCAALLDDSAAQFGVSFDTFVVDAVKHVADVVCSTQTPGFNDTYQPCGYTLLASVVATSSNRLQQLVWTVLNALQLPNDQGTLAATGAPITTTRNTSTTLFMAPMLPDACAIPLDIFLGWVRLLPIVTSTPVSADLTLSALFEDDQCVPGGQLLQTLVQTFPKAISDDLYSIVGAWITDDTTCFHLANGYTKGIDRFQTTVDTFSQTLDNDNR
;
A
#
# COMPACT_ATOMS: atom_id res chain seq x y z
N MET A 1 2.06 11.99 4.61
CA MET A 1 1.26 11.91 3.36
C MET A 1 1.82 12.78 2.24
N VAL A 2 3.13 13.02 2.20
CA VAL A 2 3.95 12.09 1.41
C VAL A 2 4.22 10.76 2.14
N ALA A 3 4.80 10.67 3.35
CA ALA A 3 5.05 9.40 4.09
C ALA A 3 3.86 8.44 4.37
N LEU A 4 2.60 8.88 4.30
CA LEU A 4 1.43 7.99 4.50
C LEU A 4 0.66 7.75 3.21
N SER A 5 0.85 8.58 2.18
CA SER A 5 0.57 8.18 0.79
C SER A 5 1.70 7.32 0.25
N LEU A 6 2.91 7.41 0.83
CA LEU A 6 4.03 6.45 0.88
C LEU A 6 3.94 5.51 2.09
N ALA A 7 2.87 5.45 2.87
CA ALA A 7 2.59 4.24 3.68
C ALA A 7 1.53 3.45 2.95
N VAL A 8 0.50 4.11 2.40
CA VAL A 8 -0.37 3.52 1.39
C VAL A 8 0.40 3.13 0.12
N THR A 9 1.46 3.84 -0.31
CA THR A 9 2.44 3.36 -1.33
C THR A 9 3.75 2.80 -0.77
N GLN A 10 3.91 2.63 0.56
CA GLN A 10 4.83 1.62 1.14
C GLN A 10 4.11 0.37 1.64
N THR A 11 2.82 0.23 1.37
CA THR A 11 2.08 -1.02 1.51
C THR A 11 1.27 -1.32 0.25
N LEU A 12 1.25 -0.40 -0.72
CA LEU A 12 1.42 -0.75 -2.13
C LEU A 12 2.89 -0.96 -2.52
N VAL A 13 3.92 -0.49 -1.80
CA VAL A 13 5.29 -1.05 -1.96
C VAL A 13 5.42 -2.32 -1.11
N ILE A 14 5.36 -2.36 0.22
CA ILE A 14 5.32 -3.66 0.97
C ILE A 14 4.09 -4.55 0.55
N GLY A 15 3.18 -4.01 -0.26
CA GLY A 15 2.42 -4.76 -1.28
C GLY A 15 3.28 -5.15 -2.51
N THR A 16 3.19 -4.42 -3.64
CA THR A 16 3.81 -4.74 -4.97
C THR A 16 5.32 -5.06 -4.96
N ALA A 17 6.01 -4.68 -3.92
CA ALA A 17 7.42 -4.85 -3.64
C ALA A 17 7.67 -6.16 -2.88
N VAL A 18 6.87 -6.53 -1.86
CA VAL A 18 6.89 -7.94 -1.42
C VAL A 18 6.39 -8.86 -2.53
N TRP A 19 5.53 -8.37 -3.43
CA TRP A 19 5.28 -9.13 -4.64
C TRP A 19 6.56 -9.22 -5.52
N SER A 20 7.43 -8.19 -5.54
CA SER A 20 8.70 -8.13 -6.31
C SER A 20 9.80 -9.07 -5.83
N SER A 21 9.83 -9.44 -4.54
CA SER A 21 10.87 -10.33 -3.96
C SER A 21 10.78 -11.79 -4.40
N VAL A 22 9.79 -12.15 -5.21
CA VAL A 22 9.59 -13.54 -5.65
C VAL A 22 10.49 -13.88 -6.85
N THR A 23 11.64 -14.49 -6.59
CA THR A 23 12.66 -14.81 -7.60
C THR A 23 13.13 -16.26 -7.57
N ALA A 24 12.54 -17.10 -8.44
CA ALA A 24 13.22 -18.14 -9.23
C ALA A 24 12.20 -18.86 -10.13
N ALA A 25 11.71 -18.20 -11.18
CA ALA A 25 10.96 -18.91 -12.22
C ALA A 25 11.90 -19.80 -13.03
N ASP A 26 11.43 -20.98 -13.41
CA ASP A 26 12.14 -21.89 -14.31
C ASP A 26 12.44 -21.16 -15.64
N SER A 27 13.60 -21.39 -16.27
CA SER A 27 14.06 -20.60 -17.43
C SER A 27 13.24 -20.82 -18.72
N ALA A 28 12.11 -21.50 -18.61
CA ALA A 28 11.13 -21.78 -19.65
C ALA A 28 9.83 -20.94 -19.50
N CYS A 29 9.62 -20.24 -18.38
CA CYS A 29 8.41 -19.44 -18.14
C CYS A 29 8.57 -18.00 -18.69
N PRO A 30 7.85 -17.60 -19.75
CA PRO A 30 7.99 -16.27 -20.34
C PRO A 30 7.36 -15.18 -19.47
N HIS A 31 7.98 -14.00 -19.44
CA HIS A 31 7.43 -12.81 -18.78
C HIS A 31 6.20 -12.27 -19.52
N VAL A 32 5.37 -11.52 -18.80
CA VAL A 32 4.11 -10.98 -19.34
C VAL A 32 4.30 -10.04 -20.53
N HIS A 33 5.46 -9.36 -20.59
CA HIS A 33 5.82 -8.42 -21.65
C HIS A 33 6.67 -9.07 -22.75
N ASP A 34 6.94 -10.38 -22.69
CA ASP A 34 7.63 -11.09 -23.76
C ASP A 34 6.66 -11.29 -24.95
N PRO A 35 7.01 -10.88 -26.19
CA PRO A 35 6.15 -11.05 -27.37
C PRO A 35 5.84 -12.52 -27.72
N HIS A 36 6.60 -13.45 -27.17
CA HIS A 36 6.41 -14.90 -27.32
C HIS A 36 5.75 -15.55 -26.10
N SER A 37 5.32 -14.75 -25.11
CA SER A 37 4.52 -15.24 -24.00
C SER A 37 3.18 -15.80 -24.49
N ARG A 38 2.61 -16.73 -23.73
CA ARG A 38 1.31 -17.31 -24.06
C ARG A 38 0.23 -16.24 -23.98
N LEU A 39 0.33 -15.32 -23.03
CA LEU A 39 -0.62 -14.22 -22.91
C LEU A 39 -0.54 -13.28 -24.11
N ALA A 40 0.65 -12.76 -24.46
CA ALA A 40 0.80 -11.82 -25.58
C ALA A 40 0.31 -12.42 -26.90
N SER A 41 0.72 -13.66 -27.21
CA SER A 41 0.34 -14.34 -28.44
C SER A 41 -1.16 -14.64 -28.53
N SER A 42 -1.80 -15.06 -27.44
CA SER A 42 -3.25 -15.31 -27.42
C SER A 42 -4.08 -14.02 -27.37
N LEU A 43 -3.68 -13.03 -26.58
CA LEU A 43 -4.35 -11.73 -26.48
C LEU A 43 -4.38 -11.02 -27.83
N LEU A 44 -3.25 -10.97 -28.53
CA LEU A 44 -3.14 -10.41 -29.88
C LEU A 44 -4.03 -11.16 -30.88
N ALA A 45 -4.09 -12.49 -30.79
CA ALA A 45 -4.92 -13.32 -31.67
C ALA A 45 -6.44 -13.15 -31.42
N TYR A 46 -6.87 -12.97 -30.17
CA TYR A 46 -8.30 -12.86 -29.80
C TYR A 46 -8.85 -11.43 -29.83
N THR A 47 -8.00 -10.43 -29.56
CA THR A 47 -8.46 -9.03 -29.37
C THR A 47 -7.76 -8.02 -30.28
N GLY A 48 -6.63 -8.38 -30.89
CA GLY A 48 -5.78 -7.45 -31.64
C GLY A 48 -4.96 -6.49 -30.78
N MET A 49 -4.99 -6.63 -29.44
CA MET A 49 -4.24 -5.77 -28.50
C MET A 49 -2.93 -6.43 -28.06
N ASP A 50 -1.90 -5.62 -27.80
CA ASP A 50 -0.67 -6.07 -27.14
C ASP A 50 -0.84 -6.08 -25.61
N THR A 51 -0.11 -6.98 -24.94
CA THR A 51 0.10 -6.98 -23.49
C THR A 51 0.60 -5.64 -22.93
N GLN A 52 1.44 -4.90 -23.67
CA GLN A 52 1.93 -3.58 -23.25
C GLN A 52 0.81 -2.54 -23.22
N ASP A 53 -0.11 -2.58 -24.19
CA ASP A 53 -1.27 -1.68 -24.25
C ASP A 53 -2.25 -1.97 -23.12
N VAL A 54 -2.56 -3.25 -22.86
CA VAL A 54 -3.52 -3.68 -21.84
C VAL A 54 -2.98 -3.49 -20.42
N LEU A 55 -1.67 -3.69 -20.19
CA LEU A 55 -1.05 -3.53 -18.89
C LEU A 55 -0.50 -2.10 -18.66
N HIS A 56 -0.66 -1.18 -19.61
CA HIS A 56 -0.22 0.22 -19.51
C HIS A 56 1.23 0.42 -18.99
N GLY A 57 2.13 -0.51 -19.31
CA GLY A 57 3.52 -0.49 -18.82
C GLY A 57 3.71 -0.75 -17.32
N ILE A 58 2.72 -1.31 -16.62
CA ILE A 58 2.85 -1.70 -15.21
C ILE A 58 4.01 -2.70 -15.05
N ALA A 59 4.96 -2.34 -14.19
CA ALA A 59 6.07 -3.21 -13.80
C ALA A 59 5.55 -4.27 -12.84
N LEU A 60 5.30 -5.48 -13.35
CA LEU A 60 4.98 -6.63 -12.51
C LEU A 60 6.27 -7.28 -11.99
N PRO A 61 6.25 -7.78 -10.74
CA PRO A 61 7.25 -8.71 -10.20
C PRO A 61 7.61 -9.87 -11.11
N THR A 62 8.79 -10.45 -10.93
CA THR A 62 9.26 -11.61 -11.72
C THR A 62 8.25 -12.77 -11.71
N SER A 63 7.88 -13.32 -10.55
CA SER A 63 6.98 -14.49 -10.50
C SER A 63 5.58 -14.22 -11.01
N LEU A 64 5.00 -13.04 -10.69
CA LEU A 64 3.69 -12.66 -11.20
C LEU A 64 3.75 -12.43 -12.72
N SER A 65 4.81 -11.79 -13.20
CA SER A 65 5.06 -11.57 -14.63
C SER A 65 5.19 -12.89 -15.37
N THR A 66 5.94 -13.86 -14.85
CA THR A 66 6.10 -15.18 -15.49
C THR A 66 4.84 -16.04 -15.37
N CYS A 67 4.12 -15.96 -14.25
CA CYS A 67 2.83 -16.62 -14.07
C CYS A 67 1.81 -16.06 -15.07
N VAL A 68 1.61 -14.74 -15.10
CA VAL A 68 0.62 -14.07 -15.96
C VAL A 68 1.00 -14.17 -17.44
N GLY A 69 2.29 -14.07 -17.80
CA GLY A 69 2.76 -14.31 -19.18
C GLY A 69 2.56 -15.75 -19.68
N SER A 70 2.49 -16.71 -18.76
CA SER A 70 2.20 -18.11 -19.08
C SER A 70 0.70 -18.43 -19.20
N LEU A 71 -0.18 -17.51 -18.84
CA LEU A 71 -1.64 -17.69 -18.94
C LEU A 71 -2.14 -17.56 -20.38
N ASP A 72 -3.30 -18.14 -20.62
CA ASP A 72 -4.00 -18.09 -21.90
C ASP A 72 -5.10 -17.02 -21.85
N ALA A 73 -5.11 -16.10 -22.82
CA ALA A 73 -6.09 -15.03 -22.87
C ALA A 73 -7.53 -15.56 -22.98
N ALA A 74 -7.78 -16.68 -23.68
CA ALA A 74 -9.13 -17.24 -23.74
C ALA A 74 -9.58 -17.82 -22.40
N THR A 75 -8.67 -18.42 -21.63
CA THR A 75 -8.96 -18.89 -20.27
C THR A 75 -9.26 -17.71 -19.33
N LEU A 76 -8.48 -16.62 -19.43
CA LEU A 76 -8.73 -15.40 -18.67
C LEU A 76 -10.05 -14.71 -19.08
N MET A 77 -10.40 -14.70 -20.37
CA MET A 77 -11.68 -14.15 -20.84
C MET A 77 -12.88 -14.99 -20.36
N GLN A 78 -12.76 -16.32 -20.32
CA GLN A 78 -13.80 -17.20 -19.78
C GLN A 78 -13.99 -17.02 -18.26
N ALA A 79 -12.89 -16.91 -17.50
CA ALA A 79 -12.95 -16.53 -16.10
C ALA A 79 -13.61 -15.15 -15.94
N GLY A 80 -13.17 -14.18 -16.74
CA GLY A 80 -13.68 -12.81 -16.77
C GLY A 80 -15.18 -12.71 -17.04
N SER A 81 -15.75 -13.52 -17.95
CA SER A 81 -17.20 -13.51 -18.18
C SER A 81 -17.99 -13.97 -16.96
N VAL A 82 -17.55 -15.02 -16.25
CA VAL A 82 -18.24 -15.49 -15.03
C VAL A 82 -18.09 -14.48 -13.89
N ILE A 83 -16.94 -13.79 -13.81
CA ILE A 83 -16.73 -12.69 -12.87
C ILE A 83 -17.70 -11.52 -13.18
N LEU A 84 -17.85 -11.13 -14.45
CA LEU A 84 -18.72 -10.04 -14.88
C LEU A 84 -20.23 -10.36 -14.72
N GLU A 85 -20.63 -11.62 -14.69
CA GLU A 85 -21.99 -12.04 -14.32
C GLU A 85 -22.32 -11.74 -12.85
N THR A 86 -21.32 -11.55 -11.99
CA THR A 86 -21.51 -11.18 -10.57
C THR A 86 -21.70 -9.66 -10.45
N PRO A 87 -22.85 -9.14 -9.99
CA PRO A 87 -23.15 -7.70 -10.06
C PRO A 87 -22.21 -6.79 -9.26
N THR A 88 -21.66 -7.26 -8.13
CA THR A 88 -20.64 -6.53 -7.35
C THR A 88 -19.33 -6.46 -8.14
N CYS A 89 -18.91 -7.54 -8.78
CA CYS A 89 -17.72 -7.56 -9.63
C CYS A 89 -17.86 -6.69 -10.88
N PHE A 90 -19.03 -6.67 -11.51
CA PHE A 90 -19.28 -5.75 -12.63
C PHE A 90 -19.03 -4.29 -12.22
N ARG A 91 -19.61 -3.84 -11.10
CA ARG A 91 -19.40 -2.47 -10.59
C ARG A 91 -17.96 -2.20 -10.16
N ALA A 92 -17.32 -3.17 -9.50
CA ALA A 92 -15.92 -3.06 -9.08
C ALA A 92 -14.96 -2.94 -10.29
N LEU A 93 -15.18 -3.72 -11.34
CA LEU A 93 -14.35 -3.71 -12.56
C LEU A 93 -14.60 -2.45 -13.41
N ASP A 94 -15.85 -2.00 -13.55
CA ASP A 94 -16.18 -0.75 -14.23
C ASP A 94 -15.43 0.43 -13.59
N TRP A 95 -15.47 0.54 -12.26
CA TRP A 95 -14.70 1.55 -11.53
C TRP A 95 -13.19 1.43 -11.74
N LEU A 96 -12.63 0.21 -11.76
CA LEU A 96 -11.19 0.01 -11.99
C LEU A 96 -10.73 0.57 -13.36
N THR A 97 -11.59 0.60 -14.38
CA THR A 97 -11.24 1.27 -15.67
C THR A 97 -11.09 2.79 -15.51
N THR A 98 -11.81 3.39 -14.56
CA THR A 98 -11.73 4.82 -14.23
C THR A 98 -10.61 5.16 -13.23
N LEU A 99 -10.00 4.16 -12.59
CA LEU A 99 -8.97 4.33 -11.55
C LEU A 99 -7.73 5.10 -12.05
N SER A 100 -7.45 5.02 -13.36
CA SER A 100 -6.39 5.77 -14.03
C SER A 100 -6.46 7.30 -13.80
N GLN A 101 -7.64 7.83 -13.49
CA GLN A 101 -7.86 9.24 -13.17
C GLN A 101 -7.45 9.60 -11.73
N PHE A 102 -7.33 8.60 -10.84
CA PHE A 102 -7.01 8.77 -9.42
C PHE A 102 -5.53 8.47 -9.12
N THR A 103 -4.84 7.74 -9.99
CA THR A 103 -3.41 7.41 -9.88
C THR A 103 -2.53 8.59 -10.36
N PRO A 104 -1.80 9.29 -9.47
CA PRO A 104 -0.83 10.29 -9.91
C PRO A 104 0.35 9.60 -10.63
N SER A 105 0.83 10.21 -11.71
CA SER A 105 2.03 9.71 -12.40
C SER A 105 3.27 9.82 -11.49
N ALA A 106 4.04 8.72 -11.38
CA ALA A 106 5.25 8.70 -10.53
C ALA A 106 6.33 9.71 -10.99
N THR A 107 6.27 10.13 -12.25
CA THR A 107 7.05 11.23 -12.83
C THR A 107 6.62 12.57 -12.23
N GLY A 108 7.12 12.90 -11.04
CA GLY A 108 6.89 14.19 -10.41
C GLY A 108 6.71 14.20 -8.89
N LEU A 109 6.98 13.09 -8.17
CA LEU A 109 6.75 12.96 -6.71
C LEU A 109 7.36 14.06 -5.82
N LEU A 110 8.27 14.89 -6.34
CA LEU A 110 8.89 16.02 -5.65
C LEU A 110 8.77 17.36 -6.44
N THR A 111 7.76 17.49 -7.32
CA THR A 111 7.45 18.77 -7.98
C THR A 111 6.39 19.56 -7.20
N PRO A 112 6.33 20.90 -7.38
CA PRO A 112 5.21 21.70 -6.90
C PRO A 112 3.85 21.19 -7.42
N SER A 113 3.77 20.76 -8.69
CA SER A 113 2.51 20.26 -9.27
C SER A 113 1.97 18.99 -8.61
N PHE A 114 2.84 18.08 -8.17
CA PHE A 114 2.42 16.92 -7.37
C PHE A 114 1.97 17.35 -5.97
N PHE A 115 2.66 18.31 -5.36
CA PHE A 115 2.23 18.87 -4.08
C PHE A 115 0.85 19.52 -4.17
N ASP A 116 0.62 20.36 -5.17
CA ASP A 116 -0.67 21.01 -5.42
C ASP A 116 -1.79 19.97 -5.62
N SER A 117 -1.48 18.86 -6.32
CA SER A 117 -2.40 17.73 -6.51
C SER A 117 -2.70 16.94 -5.23
N LEU A 118 -1.80 16.92 -4.24
CA LEU A 118 -2.09 16.38 -2.90
C LEU A 118 -2.97 17.33 -2.10
N VAL A 119 -2.65 18.63 -2.12
CA VAL A 119 -3.43 19.67 -1.41
C VAL A 119 -4.86 19.78 -1.95
N SER A 120 -5.09 19.46 -3.24
CA SER A 120 -6.41 19.51 -3.86
C SER A 120 -7.31 18.29 -3.60
N LYS A 121 -6.86 17.27 -2.85
CA LYS A 121 -7.68 16.08 -2.54
C LYS A 121 -8.54 16.35 -1.31
N ASP A 122 -9.84 16.50 -1.53
CA ASP A 122 -10.85 16.82 -0.51
C ASP A 122 -11.65 15.58 -0.05
N ILE A 123 -12.67 15.79 0.78
CA ILE A 123 -13.55 14.72 1.25
C ILE A 123 -14.24 14.01 0.08
N ALA A 124 -14.71 14.75 -0.94
CA ALA A 124 -15.41 14.18 -2.09
C ALA A 124 -14.50 13.25 -2.93
N TYR A 125 -13.21 13.58 -3.06
CA TYR A 125 -12.22 12.69 -3.65
C TYR A 125 -12.13 11.34 -2.89
N PHE A 126 -12.08 11.37 -1.56
CA PHE A 126 -11.99 10.15 -0.76
C PHE A 126 -13.30 9.36 -0.72
N ASP A 127 -14.45 10.03 -0.65
CA ASP A 127 -15.76 9.35 -0.77
C ASP A 127 -15.90 8.65 -2.14
N ALA A 128 -15.46 9.29 -3.24
CA ALA A 128 -15.46 8.70 -4.57
C ALA A 128 -14.47 7.52 -4.73
N LEU A 129 -13.34 7.55 -4.02
CA LEU A 129 -12.38 6.45 -3.92
C LEU A 129 -12.94 5.27 -3.09
N CYS A 130 -13.73 5.56 -2.05
CA CYS A 130 -14.15 4.60 -1.05
C CYS A 130 -15.53 3.96 -1.29
N ALA A 131 -16.45 4.64 -1.99
CA ALA A 131 -17.75 4.05 -2.34
C ALA A 131 -17.63 2.74 -3.16
N PRO A 132 -16.75 2.64 -4.18
CA PRO A 132 -16.59 1.41 -4.97
C PRO A 132 -15.93 0.27 -4.20
N MET A 133 -15.15 0.56 -3.15
CA MET A 133 -14.51 -0.46 -2.31
C MET A 133 -15.54 -1.38 -1.61
N ARG A 134 -16.80 -0.92 -1.49
CA ARG A 134 -17.92 -1.70 -1.00
C ARG A 134 -18.31 -2.86 -1.92
N ASP A 135 -18.05 -2.73 -3.22
CA ASP A 135 -18.24 -3.77 -4.23
C ASP A 135 -16.94 -4.56 -4.48
N VAL A 136 -15.77 -3.89 -4.44
CA VAL A 136 -14.45 -4.52 -4.66
C VAL A 136 -14.18 -5.64 -3.66
N LEU A 137 -14.34 -5.40 -2.35
CA LEU A 137 -14.03 -6.43 -1.34
C LEU A 137 -14.93 -7.68 -1.43
N PRO A 138 -16.27 -7.55 -1.55
CA PRO A 138 -17.14 -8.70 -1.81
C PRO A 138 -16.87 -9.38 -3.16
N CYS A 139 -16.56 -8.64 -4.22
CA CYS A 139 -16.15 -9.23 -5.50
C CYS A 139 -14.88 -10.08 -5.35
N LEU A 140 -13.85 -9.50 -4.72
CA LEU A 140 -12.54 -10.10 -4.52
C LEU A 140 -12.65 -11.46 -3.82
N ARG A 141 -13.37 -11.47 -2.69
CA ARG A 141 -13.62 -12.67 -1.86
C ARG A 141 -14.59 -13.66 -2.48
N GLY A 142 -15.68 -13.16 -3.08
CA GLY A 142 -16.85 -13.97 -3.45
C GLY A 142 -16.81 -14.58 -4.84
N ALA A 143 -16.10 -13.97 -5.79
CA ALA A 143 -16.04 -14.44 -7.18
C ALA A 143 -14.64 -14.36 -7.79
N LEU A 144 -13.96 -13.21 -7.71
CA LEU A 144 -12.70 -12.97 -8.44
C LEU A 144 -11.60 -13.98 -8.07
N LEU A 145 -11.25 -14.09 -6.78
CA LEU A 145 -10.23 -15.06 -6.34
C LEU A 145 -10.72 -16.52 -6.43
N PRO A 146 -11.95 -16.88 -6.00
CA PRO A 146 -12.46 -18.25 -6.19
C PRO A 146 -12.43 -18.74 -7.64
N ILE A 147 -12.63 -17.86 -8.63
CA ILE A 147 -12.58 -18.21 -10.06
C ILE A 147 -11.15 -18.21 -10.60
N LEU A 148 -10.29 -17.26 -10.19
CA LEU A 148 -8.92 -17.18 -10.70
C LEU A 148 -7.94 -18.16 -10.05
N MET A 149 -8.07 -18.48 -8.77
CA MET A 149 -7.11 -19.36 -8.07
C MET A 149 -6.98 -20.75 -8.69
N PRO A 150 -8.05 -21.45 -9.12
CA PRO A 150 -7.93 -22.69 -9.89
C PRO A 150 -7.19 -22.52 -11.23
N VAL A 151 -7.35 -21.38 -11.90
CA VAL A 151 -6.65 -21.06 -13.14
C VAL A 151 -5.15 -20.89 -12.88
N LEU A 152 -4.77 -20.13 -11.84
CA LEU A 152 -3.36 -19.97 -11.44
C LEU A 152 -2.74 -21.31 -11.02
N ALA A 153 -3.41 -22.07 -10.16
CA ALA A 153 -2.93 -23.37 -9.68
C ALA A 153 -2.80 -24.43 -10.80
N SER A 154 -3.49 -24.25 -11.93
CA SER A 154 -3.35 -25.12 -13.11
C SER A 154 -2.06 -24.87 -13.92
N GLN A 155 -1.37 -23.75 -13.70
CA GLN A 155 -0.16 -23.38 -14.44
C GLN A 155 1.12 -23.63 -13.63
N PRO A 156 2.05 -24.48 -14.10
CA PRO A 156 3.32 -24.71 -13.41
C PRO A 156 4.14 -23.43 -13.18
N CYS A 157 4.10 -22.47 -14.12
CA CYS A 157 4.79 -21.18 -13.98
C CYS A 157 4.20 -20.24 -12.91
N CYS A 158 3.07 -20.61 -12.30
CA CYS A 158 2.49 -19.92 -11.15
C CYS A 158 2.81 -20.61 -9.81
N ALA A 159 3.44 -21.80 -9.80
CA ALA A 159 3.78 -22.50 -8.57
C ALA A 159 4.65 -21.64 -7.63
N ALA A 160 5.71 -21.03 -8.15
CA ALA A 160 6.55 -20.10 -7.40
C ALA A 160 5.74 -18.94 -6.79
N LEU A 161 4.86 -18.29 -7.57
CA LEU A 161 3.99 -17.22 -7.04
C LEU A 161 3.13 -17.71 -5.85
N LEU A 162 2.57 -18.90 -5.94
CA LEU A 162 1.67 -19.45 -4.91
C LEU A 162 2.43 -19.94 -3.66
N ASP A 163 3.52 -20.67 -3.85
CA ASP A 163 4.34 -21.22 -2.77
C ASP A 163 5.14 -20.12 -2.04
N ASP A 164 5.77 -19.22 -2.80
CA ASP A 164 6.53 -18.10 -2.23
C ASP A 164 5.62 -17.09 -1.51
N SER A 165 4.34 -16.97 -1.92
CA SER A 165 3.37 -16.18 -1.16
C SER A 165 3.15 -16.75 0.25
N ALA A 166 2.98 -18.08 0.38
CA ALA A 166 2.86 -18.70 1.69
C ALA A 166 4.14 -18.52 2.53
N ALA A 167 5.32 -18.59 1.90
CA ALA A 167 6.59 -18.38 2.58
C ALA A 167 6.83 -16.92 3.01
N GLN A 168 6.44 -15.94 2.20
CA GLN A 168 6.70 -14.50 2.43
C GLN A 168 5.60 -13.81 3.27
N PHE A 169 4.35 -14.26 3.16
CA PHE A 169 3.19 -13.66 3.86
C PHE A 169 2.62 -14.51 4.99
N GLY A 170 2.97 -15.79 5.09
CA GLY A 170 2.47 -16.70 6.13
C GLY A 170 1.03 -17.19 5.90
N VAL A 171 0.40 -16.78 4.81
CA VAL A 171 -0.96 -17.15 4.38
C VAL A 171 -0.97 -17.39 2.87
N SER A 172 -2.03 -18.03 2.35
CA SER A 172 -2.16 -18.26 0.90
C SER A 172 -2.28 -16.94 0.12
N PHE A 173 -1.89 -16.94 -1.16
CA PHE A 173 -1.89 -15.75 -2.02
C PHE A 173 -3.25 -15.03 -2.05
N ASP A 174 -4.36 -15.76 -2.16
CA ASP A 174 -5.72 -15.23 -2.13
C ASP A 174 -6.07 -14.59 -0.77
N THR A 175 -5.74 -15.25 0.34
CA THR A 175 -5.92 -14.70 1.69
C THR A 175 -5.14 -13.40 1.86
N PHE A 176 -3.87 -13.40 1.45
CA PHE A 176 -3.02 -12.22 1.52
C PHE A 176 -3.56 -11.05 0.68
N VAL A 177 -3.99 -11.30 -0.57
CA VAL A 177 -4.57 -10.26 -1.43
C VAL A 177 -5.86 -9.69 -0.80
N VAL A 178 -6.71 -10.53 -0.21
CA VAL A 178 -7.92 -10.08 0.52
C VAL A 178 -7.57 -9.21 1.72
N ASP A 179 -6.63 -9.65 2.57
CA ASP A 179 -6.28 -8.94 3.80
C ASP A 179 -5.53 -7.64 3.50
N ALA A 180 -4.63 -7.62 2.52
CA ALA A 180 -3.97 -6.40 2.06
C ALA A 180 -4.98 -5.35 1.58
N VAL A 181 -5.92 -5.72 0.71
CA VAL A 181 -6.97 -4.82 0.23
C VAL A 181 -7.90 -4.39 1.36
N LYS A 182 -8.24 -5.29 2.29
CA LYS A 182 -9.07 -4.98 3.47
C LYS A 182 -8.39 -3.94 4.36
N HIS A 183 -7.15 -4.17 4.77
CA HIS A 183 -6.45 -3.25 5.67
C HIS A 183 -6.18 -1.88 5.03
N VAL A 184 -5.84 -1.83 3.73
CA VAL A 184 -5.73 -0.55 3.01
C VAL A 184 -7.08 0.17 2.94
N ALA A 185 -8.17 -0.54 2.67
CA ALA A 185 -9.52 0.03 2.72
C ALA A 185 -9.88 0.53 4.13
N ASP A 186 -9.52 -0.20 5.18
CA ASP A 186 -9.76 0.24 6.56
C ASP A 186 -8.95 1.51 6.90
N VAL A 187 -7.72 1.67 6.44
CA VAL A 187 -6.92 2.90 6.66
C VAL A 187 -7.49 4.11 5.90
N VAL A 188 -7.93 3.93 4.66
CA VAL A 188 -8.34 5.03 3.78
C VAL A 188 -9.83 5.37 3.92
N CYS A 189 -10.68 4.36 4.10
CA CYS A 189 -12.13 4.42 3.97
C CYS A 189 -12.91 4.19 5.26
N SER A 190 -12.25 3.90 6.38
CA SER A 190 -12.89 4.07 7.70
C SER A 190 -13.17 5.54 7.96
N THR A 191 -14.09 5.84 8.86
CA THR A 191 -14.70 7.18 8.92
C THR A 191 -14.70 7.71 10.34
N GLN A 192 -14.09 8.88 10.55
CA GLN A 192 -14.00 9.54 11.85
C GLN A 192 -15.17 10.50 12.07
N THR A 193 -15.72 10.48 13.28
CA THR A 193 -16.76 11.40 13.75
C THR A 193 -16.50 11.79 15.22
N PRO A 194 -16.53 13.08 15.59
CA PRO A 194 -16.44 14.23 14.70
C PRO A 194 -15.08 14.30 13.98
N GLY A 195 -15.08 14.69 12.71
CA GLY A 195 -13.90 15.19 12.02
C GLY A 195 -13.65 16.67 12.35
N PHE A 196 -12.72 17.33 11.65
CA PHE A 196 -12.20 18.66 12.03
C PHE A 196 -13.22 19.80 12.14
N ASN A 197 -14.40 19.64 11.52
CA ASN A 197 -15.48 20.64 11.51
C ASN A 197 -16.79 20.08 12.10
N ASP A 198 -16.70 19.14 13.06
CA ASP A 198 -17.84 18.40 13.63
C ASP A 198 -18.65 17.55 12.61
N THR A 199 -18.07 17.28 11.44
CA THR A 199 -18.66 16.44 10.37
C THR A 199 -18.03 15.05 10.33
N TYR A 200 -18.74 14.07 9.77
CA TYR A 200 -18.13 12.85 9.20
C TYR A 200 -16.93 13.20 8.29
N GLN A 201 -15.84 12.45 8.36
CA GLN A 201 -14.68 12.55 7.45
C GLN A 201 -14.02 11.17 7.21
N PRO A 202 -13.71 10.79 5.94
CA PRO A 202 -12.92 9.60 5.64
C PRO A 202 -11.49 9.70 6.20
N CYS A 203 -10.95 8.61 6.73
CA CYS A 203 -9.63 8.60 7.36
C CYS A 203 -8.50 8.95 6.39
N GLY A 204 -8.60 8.57 5.11
CA GLY A 204 -7.66 8.99 4.08
C GLY A 204 -7.60 10.52 3.91
N TYR A 205 -8.75 11.21 4.01
CA TYR A 205 -8.80 12.68 4.00
C TYR A 205 -8.22 13.25 5.31
N THR A 206 -8.69 12.75 6.45
CA THR A 206 -8.27 13.20 7.79
C THR A 206 -6.75 13.16 7.92
N LEU A 207 -6.14 12.01 7.66
CA LEU A 207 -4.69 11.81 7.71
C LEU A 207 -3.96 12.74 6.71
N LEU A 208 -4.52 13.00 5.52
CA LEU A 208 -3.89 13.83 4.49
C LEU A 208 -3.83 15.29 4.93
N ALA A 209 -4.97 15.82 5.33
CA ALA A 209 -5.11 17.19 5.81
C ALA A 209 -4.29 17.42 7.08
N SER A 210 -4.22 16.46 8.02
CA SER A 210 -3.33 16.54 9.19
C SER A 210 -1.85 16.73 8.83
N VAL A 211 -1.36 16.06 7.79
CA VAL A 211 0.02 16.23 7.33
C VAL A 211 0.19 17.55 6.55
N VAL A 212 -0.75 17.86 5.66
CA VAL A 212 -0.68 19.05 4.79
C VAL A 212 -0.72 20.33 5.64
N ALA A 213 -1.54 20.38 6.68
CA ALA A 213 -1.61 21.48 7.64
C ALA A 213 -0.23 21.81 8.25
N THR A 214 0.43 20.78 8.80
CA THR A 214 1.77 20.91 9.41
C THR A 214 2.81 21.36 8.40
N SER A 215 2.67 21.02 7.12
CA SER A 215 3.59 21.45 6.05
C SER A 215 3.51 22.94 5.69
N SER A 216 2.51 23.69 6.17
CA SER A 216 2.31 25.12 5.85
C SER A 216 2.31 25.42 4.34
N ASN A 217 1.75 24.51 3.53
CA ASN A 217 1.78 24.53 2.07
C ASN A 217 3.18 24.62 1.43
N ARG A 218 4.19 23.97 2.04
CA ARG A 218 5.57 23.91 1.53
C ARG A 218 6.05 22.47 1.40
N LEU A 219 6.39 22.07 0.17
CA LEU A 219 6.93 20.73 -0.14
C LEU A 219 8.12 20.33 0.76
N GLN A 220 9.04 21.25 1.06
CA GLN A 220 10.18 20.93 1.94
C GLN A 220 9.74 20.61 3.38
N GLN A 221 8.76 21.32 3.92
CA GLN A 221 8.23 21.05 5.27
C GLN A 221 7.37 19.78 5.29
N LEU A 222 6.68 19.48 4.18
CA LEU A 222 6.03 18.20 3.99
C LEU A 222 7.03 17.05 4.10
N VAL A 223 8.15 17.12 3.37
CA VAL A 223 9.23 16.11 3.45
C VAL A 223 9.78 15.96 4.87
N TRP A 224 9.96 17.05 5.62
CA TRP A 224 10.39 16.97 7.03
C TRP A 224 9.34 16.34 7.96
N THR A 225 8.07 16.74 7.85
CA THR A 225 6.96 16.12 8.61
C THR A 225 6.88 14.62 8.36
N VAL A 226 7.11 14.23 7.11
CA VAL A 226 7.18 12.86 6.59
C VAL A 226 8.36 12.09 7.19
N LEU A 227 9.57 12.65 7.16
CA LEU A 227 10.75 12.03 7.75
C LEU A 227 10.63 11.90 9.27
N ASN A 228 10.00 12.86 9.96
CA ASN A 228 9.78 12.79 11.40
C ASN A 228 8.73 11.72 11.77
N ALA A 229 7.70 11.54 10.95
CA ALA A 229 6.71 10.46 11.14
C ALA A 229 7.32 9.06 10.96
N LEU A 230 8.31 8.92 10.08
CA LEU A 230 9.11 7.69 9.91
C LEU A 230 10.23 7.55 10.97
N GLN A 231 10.25 8.39 12.00
CA GLN A 231 11.20 8.36 13.12
C GLN A 231 10.45 8.43 14.46
N LEU A 232 9.20 7.93 14.49
CA LEU A 232 8.29 7.97 15.62
C LEU A 232 8.39 6.66 16.43
N PRO A 233 8.84 6.67 17.68
CA PRO A 233 8.84 5.47 18.53
C PRO A 233 7.42 4.96 18.85
N ASN A 234 7.28 3.65 19.10
CA ASN A 234 6.00 3.00 19.42
C ASN A 234 5.22 3.61 20.59
N ASP A 235 5.89 4.08 21.65
CA ASP A 235 5.26 4.70 22.82
C ASP A 235 4.80 6.16 22.56
N GLN A 236 5.32 6.78 21.50
CA GLN A 236 5.01 8.16 21.11
C GLN A 236 3.83 8.24 20.11
N GLY A 237 3.32 7.11 19.60
CA GLY A 237 2.26 7.04 18.60
C GLY A 237 0.97 7.79 19.02
N THR A 238 0.47 7.48 20.21
CA THR A 238 -0.67 8.18 20.85
C THR A 238 -0.47 9.70 20.93
N LEU A 239 0.73 10.13 21.35
CA LEU A 239 1.06 11.55 21.50
C LEU A 239 1.08 12.25 20.14
N ALA A 240 1.64 11.62 19.11
CA ALA A 240 1.58 12.13 17.75
C ALA A 240 0.14 12.31 17.26
N ALA A 241 -0.70 11.26 17.36
CA ALA A 241 -2.07 11.28 16.85
C ALA A 241 -2.96 12.35 17.51
N THR A 242 -2.70 12.65 18.79
CA THR A 242 -3.40 13.67 19.58
C THR A 242 -2.73 15.06 19.52
N GLY A 243 -1.68 15.22 18.72
CA GLY A 243 -1.00 16.51 18.50
C GLY A 243 -0.11 16.99 19.64
N ALA A 244 0.20 16.13 20.61
CA ALA A 244 1.18 16.41 21.64
C ALA A 244 2.61 16.40 21.06
N PRO A 245 3.57 17.10 21.70
CA PRO A 245 4.98 16.96 21.35
C PRO A 245 5.45 15.51 21.58
N ILE A 246 6.20 14.99 20.62
CA ILE A 246 6.88 13.70 20.67
C ILE A 246 8.39 13.89 20.80
N THR A 247 9.08 12.81 21.15
CA THR A 247 10.53 12.67 20.95
C THR A 247 10.78 11.64 19.85
N THR A 248 11.50 12.01 18.78
CA THR A 248 11.83 11.06 17.70
C THR A 248 12.91 10.07 18.14
N THR A 249 13.13 9.00 17.35
CA THR A 249 14.25 8.04 17.50
C THR A 249 15.64 8.70 17.53
N ARG A 250 15.76 9.94 17.06
CA ARG A 250 16.99 10.75 17.13
C ARG A 250 17.07 11.68 18.35
N ASN A 251 16.18 11.50 19.33
CA ASN A 251 16.04 12.34 20.52
C ASN A 251 15.73 13.82 20.20
N THR A 252 15.04 14.07 19.09
CA THR A 252 14.60 15.42 18.68
C THR A 252 13.14 15.61 19.08
N SER A 253 12.83 16.68 19.81
CA SER A 253 11.44 17.03 20.10
C SER A 253 10.76 17.69 18.90
N THR A 254 9.56 17.23 18.54
CA THR A 254 8.78 17.77 17.41
C THR A 254 7.28 17.51 17.62
N THR A 255 6.43 18.07 16.77
CA THR A 255 4.98 17.81 16.73
C THR A 255 4.64 17.40 15.29
N LEU A 256 4.00 16.25 15.10
CA LEU A 256 3.69 15.72 13.77
C LEU A 256 2.39 16.26 13.18
N PHE A 257 1.37 16.46 14.01
CA PHE A 257 0.04 16.93 13.63
C PHE A 257 -0.39 18.04 14.59
N MET A 258 -1.16 19.01 14.10
CA MET A 258 -1.56 20.18 14.88
C MET A 258 -3.06 20.41 14.83
N ALA A 259 -3.65 20.76 15.98
CA ALA A 259 -5.06 21.12 16.06
C ALA A 259 -5.39 22.34 15.15
N PRO A 260 -6.57 22.37 14.50
CA PRO A 260 -7.68 21.41 14.63
C PRO A 260 -7.54 20.13 13.78
N MET A 261 -6.49 19.99 12.96
CA MET A 261 -6.34 18.90 12.00
C MET A 261 -5.56 17.71 12.60
N LEU A 262 -6.17 17.00 13.57
CA LEU A 262 -5.57 15.86 14.27
C LEU A 262 -6.16 14.52 13.83
N PRO A 263 -5.33 13.52 13.45
CA PRO A 263 -5.85 12.26 12.93
C PRO A 263 -6.47 11.36 14.00
N ASP A 264 -6.28 11.64 15.29
CA ASP A 264 -7.04 11.09 16.42
C ASP A 264 -7.47 9.61 16.23
N ALA A 265 -8.78 9.30 16.13
CA ALA A 265 -9.25 7.93 15.99
C ALA A 265 -8.89 7.25 14.65
N CYS A 266 -8.62 7.99 13.57
CA CYS A 266 -8.08 7.43 12.33
C CYS A 266 -6.66 6.85 12.48
N ALA A 267 -5.99 7.07 13.62
CA ALA A 267 -4.78 6.33 13.95
C ALA A 267 -5.05 4.85 14.26
N ILE A 268 -6.27 4.45 14.66
CA ILE A 268 -6.62 3.04 14.97
C ILE A 268 -6.45 2.10 13.77
N PRO A 269 -7.09 2.33 12.60
CA PRO A 269 -6.92 1.44 11.46
C PRO A 269 -5.47 1.43 10.94
N LEU A 270 -4.72 2.53 11.08
CA LEU A 270 -3.28 2.59 10.79
C LEU A 270 -2.48 1.70 11.74
N ASP A 271 -2.80 1.69 13.04
CA ASP A 271 -2.13 0.87 14.05
C ASP A 271 -2.35 -0.63 13.79
N ILE A 272 -3.60 -1.01 13.52
CA ILE A 272 -4.00 -2.38 13.16
C ILE A 272 -3.24 -2.85 11.92
N PHE A 273 -3.11 -1.98 10.92
CA PHE A 273 -2.41 -2.26 9.68
C PHE A 273 -0.91 -2.45 9.87
N LEU A 274 -0.24 -1.54 10.59
CA LEU A 274 1.19 -1.65 10.87
C LEU A 274 1.50 -2.85 11.78
N GLY A 275 0.60 -3.17 12.72
CA GLY A 275 0.64 -4.40 13.51
C GLY A 275 0.51 -5.68 12.65
N TRP A 276 -0.33 -5.67 11.62
CA TRP A 276 -0.42 -6.78 10.65
C TRP A 276 0.85 -6.89 9.80
N VAL A 277 1.34 -5.78 9.22
CA VAL A 277 2.56 -5.77 8.38
C VAL A 277 3.78 -6.29 9.16
N ARG A 278 3.95 -5.88 10.43
CA ARG A 278 5.05 -6.34 11.32
C ARG A 278 5.15 -7.87 11.41
N LEU A 279 4.02 -8.57 11.36
CA LEU A 279 3.93 -10.02 11.55
C LEU A 279 4.17 -10.82 10.27
N LEU A 280 4.28 -10.18 9.10
CA LEU A 280 4.54 -10.88 7.84
C LEU A 280 5.95 -11.53 7.86
N PRO A 281 6.10 -12.81 7.48
CA PRO A 281 7.38 -13.50 7.44
C PRO A 281 8.49 -12.76 6.68
N ILE A 282 8.19 -12.07 5.58
CA ILE A 282 9.21 -11.30 4.87
C ILE A 282 9.76 -10.14 5.70
N VAL A 283 8.94 -9.49 6.53
CA VAL A 283 9.39 -8.40 7.40
C VAL A 283 10.30 -8.95 8.50
N THR A 284 9.96 -10.10 9.07
CA THR A 284 10.78 -10.73 10.12
C THR A 284 12.04 -11.41 9.60
N SER A 285 12.08 -11.83 8.32
CA SER A 285 13.20 -12.60 7.73
C SER A 285 14.11 -11.83 6.78
N THR A 286 13.69 -10.70 6.19
CA THR A 286 14.54 -9.94 5.25
C THR A 286 15.65 -9.20 6.00
N PRO A 287 16.94 -9.50 5.75
CA PRO A 287 18.04 -8.77 6.35
C PRO A 287 18.18 -7.37 5.74
N VAL A 288 18.50 -6.38 6.58
CA VAL A 288 18.96 -5.05 6.17
C VAL A 288 20.47 -4.93 6.38
N SER A 289 20.99 -5.53 7.45
CA SER A 289 22.42 -5.58 7.75
C SER A 289 22.78 -6.96 8.34
N ALA A 290 24.03 -7.14 8.79
CA ALA A 290 24.47 -8.40 9.41
C ALA A 290 23.68 -8.76 10.68
N ASP A 291 23.18 -7.75 11.40
CA ASP A 291 22.55 -7.88 12.72
C ASP A 291 21.08 -7.41 12.76
N LEU A 292 20.54 -6.86 11.67
CA LEU A 292 19.18 -6.30 11.59
C LEU A 292 18.37 -6.88 10.43
N THR A 293 17.09 -7.14 10.70
CA THR A 293 16.05 -7.45 9.70
C THR A 293 15.03 -6.31 9.57
N LEU A 294 14.14 -6.34 8.57
CA LEU A 294 13.10 -5.32 8.39
C LEU A 294 12.17 -5.18 9.61
N SER A 295 12.02 -6.20 10.45
CA SER A 295 11.24 -6.09 11.70
C SER A 295 11.82 -5.07 12.68
N ALA A 296 13.12 -4.73 12.60
CA ALA A 296 13.73 -3.67 13.40
C ALA A 296 13.13 -2.28 13.15
N LEU A 297 12.34 -2.09 12.08
CA LEU A 297 11.51 -0.90 11.89
C LEU A 297 10.39 -0.79 12.93
N PHE A 298 9.99 -1.89 13.57
CA PHE A 298 8.77 -1.99 14.37
C PHE A 298 9.04 -2.32 15.86
N GLU A 299 10.28 -2.65 16.22
CA GLU A 299 10.67 -3.08 17.58
C GLU A 299 11.02 -1.89 18.49
N ASP A 300 10.60 -1.95 19.76
CA ASP A 300 10.91 -0.93 20.77
C ASP A 300 12.44 -0.74 20.88
N ASP A 301 12.88 0.53 21.02
CA ASP A 301 14.29 0.96 21.05
C ASP A 301 15.15 0.60 19.83
N GLN A 302 14.56 0.10 18.74
CA GLN A 302 15.26 -0.16 17.47
C GLN A 302 14.89 0.86 16.38
N CYS A 303 15.82 1.06 15.45
CA CYS A 303 15.58 1.75 14.20
C CYS A 303 16.53 1.22 13.12
N VAL A 304 16.16 1.43 11.86
CA VAL A 304 16.98 1.04 10.72
C VAL A 304 17.72 2.26 10.14
N PRO A 305 19.06 2.23 9.99
CA PRO A 305 19.82 3.31 9.34
C PRO A 305 19.31 3.59 7.93
N GLY A 306 19.10 4.86 7.60
CA GLY A 306 18.29 5.20 6.43
C GLY A 306 18.91 4.88 5.07
N GLY A 307 20.23 4.96 4.95
CA GLY A 307 20.95 4.57 3.72
C GLY A 307 20.90 3.06 3.51
N GLN A 308 21.08 2.28 4.58
CA GLN A 308 20.91 0.81 4.56
C GLN A 308 19.47 0.42 4.21
N LEU A 309 18.46 1.02 4.83
CA LEU A 309 17.06 0.76 4.46
C LEU A 309 16.80 1.09 2.98
N LEU A 310 17.26 2.24 2.50
CA LEU A 310 17.06 2.66 1.11
C LEU A 310 17.74 1.71 0.11
N GLN A 311 18.93 1.20 0.43
CA GLN A 311 19.61 0.19 -0.38
C GLN A 311 18.87 -1.14 -0.35
N THR A 312 18.45 -1.64 0.81
CA THR A 312 17.66 -2.87 0.94
C THR A 312 16.35 -2.75 0.17
N LEU A 313 15.63 -1.63 0.30
CA LEU A 313 14.41 -1.39 -0.47
C LEU A 313 14.65 -1.47 -1.98
N VAL A 314 15.72 -0.87 -2.52
CA VAL A 314 16.00 -0.96 -3.97
C VAL A 314 16.49 -2.34 -4.41
N GLN A 315 17.23 -3.06 -3.56
CA GLN A 315 17.74 -4.40 -3.87
C GLN A 315 16.64 -5.47 -3.82
N THR A 316 15.85 -5.48 -2.74
CA THR A 316 14.71 -6.39 -2.58
C THR A 316 13.59 -6.03 -3.56
N PHE A 317 13.44 -4.75 -3.89
CA PHE A 317 12.32 -4.23 -4.66
C PHE A 317 12.75 -3.37 -5.88
N PRO A 318 13.42 -3.99 -6.88
CA PRO A 318 13.88 -3.27 -8.06
C PRO A 318 12.70 -2.62 -8.81
N LYS A 319 12.86 -1.33 -9.15
CA LYS A 319 11.84 -0.44 -9.77
C LYS A 319 10.68 0.03 -8.89
N ALA A 320 10.61 -0.34 -7.60
CA ALA A 320 9.64 0.27 -6.67
C ALA A 320 9.88 1.78 -6.44
N ILE A 321 11.12 2.22 -6.67
CA ILE A 321 11.59 3.61 -6.65
C ILE A 321 12.23 3.87 -8.01
N SER A 322 11.91 4.99 -8.67
CA SER A 322 12.59 5.39 -9.92
C SER A 322 14.01 5.87 -9.64
N ASP A 323 14.94 5.72 -10.59
CA ASP A 323 16.34 6.13 -10.42
C ASP A 323 16.47 7.62 -10.04
N ASP A 324 15.63 8.48 -10.63
CA ASP A 324 15.50 9.89 -10.25
C ASP A 324 15.10 10.05 -8.78
N LEU A 325 14.06 9.34 -8.33
CA LEU A 325 13.60 9.41 -6.95
C LEU A 325 14.63 8.86 -5.98
N TYR A 326 15.30 7.76 -6.32
CA TYR A 326 16.39 7.17 -5.53
C TYR A 326 17.55 8.16 -5.36
N SER A 327 17.99 8.80 -6.44
CA SER A 327 19.09 9.78 -6.40
C SER A 327 18.75 11.00 -5.52
N ILE A 328 17.51 11.48 -5.58
CA ILE A 328 17.07 12.62 -4.77
C ILE A 328 16.89 12.19 -3.31
N VAL A 329 16.22 11.06 -3.06
CA VAL A 329 15.95 10.55 -1.70
C VAL A 329 17.24 10.23 -0.97
N GLY A 330 18.22 9.59 -1.64
CA GLY A 330 19.54 9.29 -1.08
C GLY A 330 20.39 10.51 -0.72
N ALA A 331 20.03 11.72 -1.19
CA ALA A 331 20.67 12.96 -0.76
C ALA A 331 20.16 13.47 0.61
N TRP A 332 18.98 13.03 1.06
CA TRP A 332 18.39 13.40 2.36
C TRP A 332 18.48 12.26 3.38
N ILE A 333 18.39 11.03 2.89
CA ILE A 333 18.25 9.80 3.68
C ILE A 333 19.59 9.07 3.69
N THR A 334 20.36 9.28 4.76
CA THR A 334 21.64 8.62 5.02
C THR A 334 21.63 7.97 6.40
N ASP A 335 22.57 7.07 6.65
CA ASP A 335 22.72 6.41 7.96
C ASP A 335 22.97 7.41 9.09
N ASP A 336 23.67 8.52 8.81
CA ASP A 336 23.96 9.58 9.78
C ASP A 336 22.80 10.58 9.96
N THR A 337 21.87 10.69 8.99
CA THR A 337 20.76 11.67 9.04
C THR A 337 19.42 11.07 9.47
N THR A 338 19.21 9.76 9.26
CA THR A 338 17.89 9.11 9.39
C THR A 338 17.97 7.73 10.05
N CYS A 339 17.09 7.49 11.01
CA CYS A 339 17.02 6.31 11.87
C CYS A 339 15.56 5.84 11.92
N PHE A 340 15.16 5.04 10.94
CA PHE A 340 13.75 4.78 10.62
C PHE A 340 13.06 3.85 11.60
N HIS A 341 11.84 4.20 11.98
CA HIS A 341 10.93 3.39 12.79
C HIS A 341 9.48 3.68 12.37
N LEU A 342 8.66 2.64 12.36
CA LEU A 342 7.24 2.63 12.01
C LEU A 342 6.43 2.25 13.24
N ALA A 343 5.89 3.28 13.91
CA ALA A 343 5.12 3.10 15.14
C ALA A 343 3.90 2.17 14.92
N ASN A 344 3.80 1.14 15.75
CA ASN A 344 2.67 0.20 15.86
C ASN A 344 2.05 0.23 17.27
N GLY A 345 2.17 1.40 17.93
CA GLY A 345 1.59 1.69 19.23
C GLY A 345 0.79 2.99 19.25
N TYR A 346 0.18 3.40 18.12
CA TYR A 346 -0.69 4.58 18.04
C TYR A 346 -1.90 4.50 18.99
N THR A 347 -2.31 3.30 19.40
CA THR A 347 -3.38 3.08 20.38
C THR A 347 -2.89 2.74 21.80
N LYS A 348 -1.56 2.64 22.00
CA LYS A 348 -0.94 2.18 23.25
C LYS A 348 -1.17 3.21 24.37
N GLY A 349 -1.88 2.80 25.43
CA GLY A 349 -2.11 3.61 26.64
C GLY A 349 -3.29 4.58 26.58
N ILE A 350 -4.23 4.42 25.65
CA ILE A 350 -5.43 5.24 25.51
C ILE A 350 -6.65 4.60 26.18
N ASP A 351 -7.35 5.35 27.04
CA ASP A 351 -8.69 4.97 27.53
C ASP A 351 -9.81 5.32 26.53
N ARG A 352 -9.64 6.39 25.72
CA ARG A 352 -10.41 6.74 24.52
C ARG A 352 -9.77 7.90 23.73
N PHE A 353 -9.88 7.86 22.40
CA PHE A 353 -9.70 9.04 21.53
C PHE A 353 -10.86 10.03 21.73
N GLN A 354 -10.69 11.28 21.28
CA GLN A 354 -11.78 12.28 21.38
C GLN A 354 -12.90 12.01 20.38
N THR A 355 -12.56 11.34 19.28
CA THR A 355 -13.43 10.97 18.17
C THR A 355 -13.65 9.47 18.13
N THR A 356 -14.66 9.02 17.39
CA THR A 356 -14.93 7.61 17.11
C THR A 356 -14.63 7.31 15.65
N VAL A 357 -14.14 6.11 15.36
CA VAL A 357 -13.93 5.62 13.99
C VAL A 357 -14.83 4.40 13.74
N ASP A 358 -15.62 4.47 12.67
CA ASP A 358 -16.34 3.32 12.14
C ASP A 358 -15.44 2.62 11.11
N THR A 359 -15.12 1.35 11.36
CA THR A 359 -14.19 0.58 10.52
C THR A 359 -14.88 0.08 9.26
N PHE A 360 -14.35 0.46 8.08
CA PHE A 360 -14.97 0.18 6.78
C PHE A 360 -15.36 -1.28 6.58
N SER A 361 -14.46 -2.22 6.86
CA SER A 361 -14.71 -3.65 6.71
C SER A 361 -15.73 -4.20 7.73
N GLN A 362 -15.82 -3.62 8.93
CA GLN A 362 -16.86 -4.01 9.90
C GLN A 362 -18.25 -3.53 9.45
N THR A 363 -18.35 -2.34 8.85
CA THR A 363 -19.60 -1.87 8.25
C THR A 363 -20.04 -2.81 7.12
N LEU A 364 -19.12 -3.23 6.24
CA LEU A 364 -19.42 -4.20 5.18
C LEU A 364 -19.87 -5.56 5.71
N ASP A 365 -19.23 -6.09 6.75
CA ASP A 365 -19.59 -7.39 7.34
C ASP A 365 -20.93 -7.34 8.10
N ASN A 366 -21.41 -6.14 8.46
CA ASN A 366 -22.73 -5.91 9.07
C ASN A 366 -23.83 -5.66 8.02
N ASP A 367 -23.55 -4.93 6.94
CA ASP A 367 -24.50 -4.65 5.84
C ASP A 367 -24.84 -5.90 5.01
N ASN A 368 -24.03 -6.97 5.11
CA ASN A 368 -24.21 -8.25 4.40
C ASN A 368 -24.86 -9.36 5.28
N ARG A 369 -25.47 -9.02 6.42
CA ARG A 369 -26.22 -9.95 7.30
C ARG A 369 -27.73 -9.72 7.25
#